data_AF-A0A7L9BF97-F1
#
_entry.id   AF-A0A7L9BF97-F1
#
_cell.length_a   1.000
_cell.length_b   1.000
_cell.length_c   1.000
_cell.angle_alpha   90.00
_cell.angle_beta   90.00
_cell.angle_gamma   90.00
#
_symmetry.space_group_name_H-M   'P 1'
#
loop_
_entity.id
_entity.type
_entity.pdbx_description
1 polymer ?
#
loop_
_entity_poly.entity_id
_entity_poly.type
_entity_poly.pdbx_seq_one_letter_code
_entity_poly.pdbx_strand_id
1 'polypeptide(L)'
;MDTQNVRTCFTITYTDEQFNRAKAYVEDMKRHPNRIYWRGKEGKTDQELIIEQIAHRILSGFYNDDPLNASRHIIRMDSVTMT
;
A
#
# COMPACT_ATOMS: atom_id res chain seq x y z
N MET A 1 19.34 -10.16 -15.10
CA MET A 1 17.90 -10.32 -15.37
C MET A 1 17.37 -8.92 -15.61
N ASP A 2 16.89 -8.63 -16.80
CA ASP A 2 16.41 -7.29 -17.13
C ASP A 2 14.99 -7.12 -16.59
N THR A 3 14.78 -6.10 -15.77
CA THR A 3 13.48 -5.76 -15.19
C THR A 3 12.89 -4.57 -15.92
N GLN A 4 11.60 -4.63 -16.24
CA GLN A 4 10.85 -3.50 -16.78
C GLN A 4 10.01 -2.85 -15.68
N ASN A 5 9.93 -1.52 -15.69
CA ASN A 5 9.12 -0.76 -14.74
C ASN A 5 7.89 -0.19 -15.46
N VAL A 6 6.72 -0.34 -14.85
CA VAL A 6 5.46 0.26 -15.32
C VAL A 6 4.84 1.09 -14.21
N ARG A 7 4.24 2.24 -14.57
CA ARG A 7 3.48 3.06 -13.63
C ARG A 7 1.99 2.81 -13.84
N THR A 8 1.32 2.40 -12.77
CA THR A 8 -0.13 2.19 -12.74
C THR A 8 -0.73 2.99 -11.58
N CYS A 9 -1.96 3.41 -11.75
CA CYS A 9 -2.75 4.08 -10.72
C CYS A 9 -3.89 3.16 -10.29
N PHE A 10 -4.06 3.01 -8.97
CA PHE A 10 -5.17 2.26 -8.40
C PHE A 10 -6.11 3.20 -7.66
N THR A 11 -7.41 2.98 -7.83
CA THR A 11 -8.42 3.51 -6.90
C THR A 11 -8.79 2.38 -5.94
N ILE A 12 -8.49 2.56 -4.66
CA ILE A 12 -8.75 1.56 -3.62
C ILE A 12 -9.76 2.06 -2.59
N THR A 13 -10.52 1.15 -2.00
CA THR A 13 -11.33 1.42 -0.80
C THR A 13 -10.78 0.64 0.38
N TYR A 14 -10.83 1.26 1.55
CA TYR A 14 -10.42 0.66 2.80
C TYR A 14 -11.34 1.07 3.94
N THR A 15 -11.40 0.22 4.96
CA THR A 15 -12.17 0.48 6.18
C THR A 15 -11.34 1.28 7.19
N ASP A 16 -12.02 1.92 8.16
CA ASP A 16 -11.35 2.59 9.28
C ASP A 16 -10.44 1.64 10.07
N GLU A 17 -10.84 0.39 10.19
CA GLU A 17 -10.01 -0.64 10.84
C GLU A 17 -8.71 -0.88 10.07
N GLN A 18 -8.78 -0.99 8.74
CA GLN A 18 -7.59 -1.15 7.89
C GLN A 18 -6.66 0.07 8.00
N PHE A 19 -7.23 1.27 8.07
CA PHE A 19 -6.48 2.50 8.31
C PHE A 19 -5.78 2.48 9.67
N ASN A 20 -6.49 2.16 10.74
CA ASN A 20 -5.94 2.11 12.10
C ASN A 20 -4.84 1.05 12.24
N ARG A 21 -5.00 -0.12 11.60
CA ARG A 21 -3.97 -1.17 11.55
C ARG A 21 -2.72 -0.69 10.79
N ALA A 22 -2.88 0.02 9.69
CA ALA A 22 -1.76 0.58 8.93
C ALA A 22 -1.03 1.68 9.71
N LYS A 23 -1.78 2.56 10.38
CA LYS A 23 -1.23 3.57 11.30
C LYS A 23 -0.39 2.94 12.40
N ALA A 24 -0.93 1.96 13.11
CA ALA A 24 -0.21 1.26 14.18
C ALA A 24 1.09 0.61 13.66
N TYR A 25 1.06 0.04 12.47
CA TYR A 25 2.24 -0.53 11.82
C TYR A 25 3.30 0.55 11.50
N VAL A 26 2.92 1.69 10.92
CA VAL A 26 3.85 2.78 10.62
C VAL A 26 4.49 3.32 11.91
N GLU A 27 3.69 3.51 12.96
CA GLU A 27 4.20 3.96 14.26
C GLU A 27 5.19 2.95 14.89
N ASP A 28 4.94 1.65 14.75
CA ASP A 28 5.88 0.62 15.18
C ASP A 28 7.18 0.66 14.35
N MET A 29 7.08 0.79 13.03
CA MET A 29 8.26 0.87 12.16
C MET A 29 9.14 2.06 12.51
N LYS A 30 8.56 3.19 12.95
CA LYS A 30 9.33 4.40 13.30
C LYS A 30 10.21 4.18 14.51
N ARG A 31 9.81 3.28 15.42
CA ARG A 31 10.63 2.84 16.56
C ARG A 31 11.80 1.94 16.14
N HIS A 32 11.82 1.50 14.89
CA HIS A 32 12.82 0.61 14.32
C HIS A 32 13.41 1.16 13.01
N PRO A 33 14.13 2.30 13.05
CA PRO A 33 14.62 3.00 11.85
C PRO A 33 15.61 2.19 11.00
N ASN A 34 16.27 1.18 11.59
CA ASN A 34 17.22 0.32 10.87
C ASN A 34 16.56 -0.76 9.99
N ARG A 35 15.22 -0.84 9.95
CA ARG A 35 14.51 -1.81 9.12
C ARG A 35 14.58 -1.42 7.63
N ILE A 36 14.73 -2.43 6.77
CA ILE A 36 14.70 -2.28 5.30
C ILE A 36 13.44 -1.56 4.82
N TYR A 37 12.35 -1.62 5.58
CA TYR A 37 11.10 -0.89 5.34
C TYR A 37 11.31 0.59 4.99
N TRP A 38 12.33 1.24 5.55
CA TRP A 38 12.58 2.66 5.37
C TRP A 38 13.28 3.04 4.05
N ARG A 39 13.86 2.07 3.34
CA ARG A 39 14.59 2.32 2.10
C ARG A 39 13.64 2.85 1.02
N GLY A 40 13.89 4.06 0.53
CA GLY A 40 13.04 4.71 -0.48
C GLY A 40 11.77 5.36 0.08
N LYS A 41 11.70 5.53 1.41
CA LYS A 41 10.60 6.20 2.12
C LYS A 41 11.04 7.51 2.79
N GLU A 42 12.26 7.95 2.53
CA GLU A 42 12.84 9.16 3.09
C GLU A 42 12.01 10.39 2.67
N GLY A 43 11.65 11.24 3.64
CA GLY A 43 10.90 12.48 3.40
C GLY A 43 9.39 12.33 3.21
N LYS A 44 8.84 11.11 3.24
CA LYS A 44 7.38 10.89 3.17
C LYS A 44 6.70 11.28 4.48
N THR A 45 5.49 11.82 4.34
CA THR A 45 4.61 12.09 5.47
C THR A 45 4.02 10.80 6.04
N ASP A 46 3.57 10.84 7.29
CA ASP A 46 2.88 9.73 7.94
C ASP A 46 1.68 9.25 7.14
N GLN A 47 0.93 10.18 6.57
CA GLN A 47 -0.24 9.87 5.75
C GLN A 47 0.16 9.07 4.50
N GLU A 48 1.22 9.48 3.79
CA GLU A 48 1.73 8.74 2.64
C GLU A 48 2.18 7.34 3.03
N LEU A 49 2.90 7.19 4.14
CA LEU A 49 3.35 5.89 4.64
C LEU A 49 2.18 4.96 4.99
N ILE A 50 1.12 5.51 5.60
CA ILE A 50 -0.09 4.77 5.95
C ILE A 50 -0.81 4.31 4.68
N ILE A 51 -1.03 5.21 3.72
CA ILE A 51 -1.70 4.88 2.46
C ILE A 51 -0.89 3.85 1.66
N GLU A 52 0.43 3.97 1.60
CA GLU A 52 1.30 2.96 0.98
C GLU A 52 1.18 1.60 1.65
N GLN A 53 1.11 1.55 2.98
CA GLN A 53 0.96 0.29 3.70
C GLN A 53 -0.41 -0.34 3.45
N ILE A 54 -1.48 0.46 3.35
CA ILE A 54 -2.81 -0.02 2.96
C ILE A 54 -2.76 -0.58 1.54
N ALA A 55 -2.21 0.18 0.59
CA ALA A 55 -2.09 -0.23 -0.80
C ALA A 55 -1.27 -1.53 -0.94
N HIS A 56 -0.12 -1.62 -0.26
CA HIS A 56 0.73 -2.82 -0.26
C HIS A 56 -0.04 -4.05 0.23
N ARG A 57 -0.83 -3.92 1.31
CA ARG A 57 -1.63 -5.04 1.84
C ARG A 57 -2.77 -5.43 0.91
N ILE A 58 -3.47 -4.47 0.30
CA ILE A 58 -4.53 -4.77 -0.68
C ILE A 58 -3.94 -5.46 -1.91
N LEU A 59 -2.87 -4.90 -2.50
CA LEU A 59 -2.28 -5.41 -3.74
C LEU A 59 -1.54 -6.74 -3.56
N SER A 60 -1.01 -7.02 -2.37
CA SER A 60 -0.44 -8.34 -2.03
C SER A 60 -1.50 -9.40 -1.72
N GLY A 61 -2.79 -9.02 -1.70
CA GLY A 61 -3.88 -9.91 -1.34
C GLY A 61 -3.94 -10.26 0.15
N PHE A 62 -3.24 -9.50 1.02
CA PHE A 62 -3.24 -9.75 2.46
C PHE A 62 -4.64 -9.69 3.09
N TYR A 63 -5.55 -8.90 2.51
CA TYR A 63 -6.95 -8.80 2.95
C TYR A 63 -7.91 -9.70 2.15
N ASN A 64 -7.38 -10.63 1.34
CA ASN A 64 -8.20 -11.51 0.50
C ASN A 64 -8.50 -12.85 1.18
N ASP A 65 -8.57 -12.88 2.51
CA ASP A 65 -8.98 -14.04 3.30
C ASP A 65 -10.49 -14.35 3.13
N ASP A 66 -11.28 -13.36 2.79
CA ASP A 66 -12.67 -13.50 2.35
C ASP A 66 -12.82 -13.24 0.84
N PRO A 67 -13.13 -14.27 0.01
CA PRO A 67 -13.34 -14.13 -1.43
C PRO A 67 -14.40 -13.09 -1.81
N LEU A 68 -15.43 -12.87 -0.98
CA LEU A 68 -16.50 -11.92 -1.28
C LEU A 68 -16.01 -10.47 -1.17
N ASN A 69 -15.12 -10.18 -0.22
CA ASN A 69 -14.59 -8.85 -0.01
C ASN A 69 -13.29 -8.57 -0.78
N ALA A 70 -12.54 -9.62 -1.15
CA ALA A 70 -11.31 -9.52 -1.93
C ALA A 70 -11.47 -8.70 -3.23
N SER A 71 -12.59 -8.90 -3.93
CA SER A 71 -12.90 -8.18 -5.19
C SER A 71 -13.26 -6.71 -4.99
N ARG A 72 -13.53 -6.27 -3.76
CA ARG A 72 -14.09 -4.94 -3.48
C ARG A 72 -13.02 -3.91 -3.13
N HIS A 73 -11.80 -4.34 -2.82
CA HIS A 73 -10.73 -3.42 -2.40
C HIS A 73 -10.15 -2.59 -3.54
N ILE A 74 -10.09 -3.13 -4.76
CA ILE A 74 -9.64 -2.40 -5.96
C ILE A 74 -10.87 -2.00 -6.76
N ILE A 75 -11.21 -0.71 -6.72
CA ILE A 75 -12.36 -0.17 -7.47
C ILE A 75 -11.99 0.00 -8.95
N ARG A 76 -10.75 0.44 -9.22
CA ARG A 76 -10.28 0.75 -10.57
C ARG A 76 -8.76 0.63 -10.67
N MET A 77 -8.29 0.23 -11.84
CA MET A 77 -6.87 0.21 -12.20
C MET A 77 -6.69 0.89 -13.56
N ASP A 78 -5.82 1.89 -13.60
CA ASP A 78 -5.47 2.63 -14.80
C ASP A 78 -3.98 2.45 -15.12
N SER A 79 -3.66 2.24 -16.40
CA SER A 79 -2.30 2.31 -16.89
C SER A 79 -1.95 3.75 -17.23
N VAL A 80 -0.80 4.25 -16.79
CA VAL A 80 -0.28 5.53 -17.28
C VAL A 80 0.50 5.23 -18.56
N THR A 81 -0.19 5.22 -19.70
CA THR A 81 0.48 5.33 -21.00
C THR A 81 0.95 6.77 -21.17
N MET A 82 2.26 6.98 -21.23
CA MET A 82 2.81 8.25 -21.71
C MET A 82 2.47 8.35 -23.21
N THR A 83 1.44 9.13 -23.53
CA THR A 83 1.19 9.60 -24.90
C THR A 83 2.11 10.76 -25.23
#